data_AF-A0A1I1GK01-F1
#
_entry.id   AF-A0A1I1GK01-F1
#
_cell.length_a   1.000
_cell.length_b   1.000
_cell.length_c   1.000
_cell.angle_alpha   90.00
_cell.angle_beta   90.00
_cell.angle_gamma   90.00
#
_symmetry.space_group_name_H-M   'P 1'
#
loop_
_entity.id
_entity.type
_entity.pdbx_description
1 polymer ?
#
loop_
_entity_poly.entity_id
_entity_poly.type
_entity_poly.pdbx_seq_one_letter_code
_entity_poly.pdbx_strand_id
1 'polypeptide(L)' 'MEKRLLNIEEFCQYMGIGKTKARELLRGRNGFGVQIGNRWYADKNKLDKWIDRNTA' A
#
# COMPACT_ATOMS: atom_id res chain seq x y z
N MET A 1 -14.25 -3.98 13.00
CA MET A 1 -12.82 -4.36 13.00
C MET A 1 -12.26 -3.95 11.65
N GLU A 2 -11.44 -2.90 11.59
CA GLU A 2 -10.83 -2.47 10.33
C GLU A 2 -9.84 -3.54 9.83
N LYS A 3 -9.88 -3.83 8.53
CA LYS A 3 -8.84 -4.65 7.91
C LYS A 3 -7.52 -3.92 7.97
N ARG A 4 -6.49 -4.59 8.50
CA ARG A 4 -5.13 -4.07 8.57
C ARG A 4 -4.41 -4.06 7.20
N LEU A 5 -4.78 -5.00 6.33
CA LEU A 5 -4.19 -5.17 5.00
C LEU A 5 -5.17 -4.72 3.93
N LEU A 6 -4.72 -3.83 3.05
CA LEU A 6 -5.44 -3.38 1.87
C LEU A 6 -4.99 -4.21 0.67
N ASN A 7 -5.95 -4.69 -0.11
CA ASN A 7 -5.64 -5.28 -1.42
C ASN A 7 -5.27 -4.18 -2.44
N ILE A 8 -4.81 -4.56 -3.64
CA ILE A 8 -4.43 -3.59 -4.69
C ILE A 8 -5.56 -2.62 -5.05
N GLU A 9 -6.81 -3.07 -5.10
CA GLU A 9 -7.94 -2.21 -5.48
C GLU A 9 -8.32 -1.24 -4.36
N GLU A 10 -8.39 -1.73 -3.13
CA GLU A 10 -8.58 -0.90 -1.93
C GLU A 10 -7.45 0.13 -1.80
N PHE A 11 -6.20 -0.26 -2.06
CA PHE A 11 -5.05 0.64 -2.06
C PHE A 11 -5.12 1.70 -3.16
N CYS A 12 -5.56 1.33 -4.36
CA CYS A 12 -5.77 2.29 -5.46
C CYS A 12 -6.86 3.31 -5.09
N GLN A 13 -7.97 2.85 -4.52
CA GLN A 13 -9.06 3.73 -4.07
C GLN A 13 -8.61 4.64 -2.93
N TYR A 14 -7.84 4.12 -1.97
CA TYR A 14 -7.34 4.86 -0.84
C TYR A 14 -6.36 5.97 -1.24
N MET A 15 -5.40 5.65 -2.12
CA MET A 15 -4.38 6.61 -2.58
C MET A 15 -4.83 7.49 -3.76
N GLY A 16 -5.95 7.15 -4.41
CA GLY A 16 -6.40 7.83 -5.63
C GLY A 16 -5.48 7.62 -6.84
N ILE A 17 -4.74 6.50 -6.90
CA ILE A 17 -3.76 6.22 -7.96
C ILE A 17 -4.15 5.02 -8.82
N GLY A 18 -3.62 4.97 -10.04
CA GLY A 18 -3.82 3.85 -10.96
C GLY A 18 -3.09 2.57 -10.53
N LYS A 19 -3.63 1.41 -10.96
CA LYS A 19 -3.11 0.07 -10.64
C LYS A 19 -1.62 -0.14 -10.99
N THR A 20 -1.10 0.55 -12.01
CA THR A 20 0.32 0.48 -12.39
C THR A 20 1.20 1.08 -11.30
N LYS A 21 0.93 2.32 -10.90
CA LYS A 21 1.65 3.00 -9.82
C LYS A 21 1.46 2.33 -8.47
N ALA A 22 0.28 1.79 -8.21
CA ALA A 22 0.05 0.99 -7.01
C ALA A 22 0.97 -0.25 -6.94
N ARG A 23 1.13 -0.98 -8.04
CA ARG A 23 2.01 -2.16 -8.08
C ARG A 23 3.48 -1.78 -7.95
N GLU A 24 3.92 -0.70 -8.60
CA GLU A 24 5.28 -0.17 -8.43
C GLU A 24 5.57 0.15 -6.97
N LEU A 25 4.66 0.86 -6.29
CA LEU A 25 4.80 1.24 -4.89
C LEU A 25 4.79 0.06 -3.92
N LEU A 26 3.89 -0.91 -4.13
CA LEU A 26 3.79 -2.12 -3.31
C LEU A 26 5.01 -3.02 -3.45
N ARG A 27 5.57 -3.13 -4.66
CA ARG A 27 6.79 -3.93 -4.92
C ARG A 27 8.08 -3.18 -4.58
N GLY A 28 8.00 -1.86 -4.43
CA GLY A 28 9.13 -1.02 -4.07
C GLY A 28 9.60 -1.26 -2.63
N ARG A 29 10.82 -0.80 -2.33
CA ARG A 29 11.40 -0.86 -0.97
C ARG A 29 10.84 0.23 -0.04
N ASN A 30 9.54 0.51 -0.12
CA ASN A 30 8.85 1.54 0.67
C ASN A 30 8.44 1.05 2.07
N GLY A 31 8.49 -0.27 2.32
CA GLY A 31 8.32 -0.88 3.64
C GLY A 31 6.86 -1.15 4.06
N PHE A 32 5.86 -0.68 3.32
CA PHE A 32 4.44 -0.96 3.57
C PHE A 32 3.86 -2.10 2.72
N GLY A 33 4.52 -2.47 1.62
CA GLY A 33 4.12 -3.60 0.77
C GLY A 33 4.40 -4.94 1.44
N VAL A 34 3.41 -5.83 1.45
CA VAL A 34 3.50 -7.19 2.00
C VAL A 34 3.06 -8.17 0.92
N GLN A 35 3.94 -9.11 0.58
CA GLN A 35 3.59 -10.24 -0.29
C GLN A 35 3.19 -11.44 0.56
N ILE A 36 1.97 -11.94 0.34
CA ILE A 36 1.47 -13.17 0.96
C ILE A 36 1.12 -14.14 -0.18
N GLY A 37 1.96 -15.17 -0.35
CA GLY A 37 1.92 -16.04 -1.52
C GLY A 37 2.13 -15.27 -2.81
N ASN A 38 1.21 -15.40 -3.77
CA ASN A 38 1.25 -14.70 -5.06
C ASN A 38 0.51 -13.35 -5.05
N ARG A 39 0.01 -12.89 -3.89
CA ARG A 39 -0.77 -11.65 -3.77
C ARG A 39 0.01 -10.58 -3.00
N TRP A 40 -0.12 -9.34 -3.46
CA TRP A 40 0.45 -8.15 -2.84
C TRP A 40 -0.64 -7.37 -2.10
N TYR A 41 -0.30 -6.95 -0.87
CA TYR A 41 -1.14 -6.14 0.01
C TYR A 41 -0.34 -4.95 0.54
N ALA A 42 -1.02 -3.88 0.94
CA ALA A 42 -0.45 -2.80 1.73
C ALA A 42 -0.84 -2.95 3.20
N ASP A 43 0.11 -2.80 4.12
CA ASP A 43 -0.21 -2.57 5.54
C ASP A 43 -0.59 -1.10 5.73
N LYS A 44 -1.85 -0.84 6.12
CA LYS A 44 -2.40 0.52 6.27
C LYS A 44 -1.60 1.36 7.27
N ASN A 45 -1.25 0.81 8.43
CA ASN A 45 -0.51 1.55 9.47
C ASN A 45 0.89 1.96 9.01
N LYS A 46 1.55 1.12 8.19
CA LYS A 46 2.85 1.46 7.62
C LYS A 46 2.72 2.45 6.46
N LEU A 47 1.65 2.34 5.69
CA LEU A 47 1.34 3.27 4.60
C LEU A 47 1.13 4.68 5.14
N ASP A 48 0.30 4.85 6.18
CA ASP A 48 0.03 6.16 6.79
C ASP A 48 1.34 6.82 7.27
N LYS A 49 2.18 6.06 7.99
CA LYS A 49 3.52 6.50 8.41
C LYS A 49 4.44 6.85 7.23
N TRP A 50 4.29 6.18 6.09
CA TRP A 50 5.07 6.49 4.89
C TRP A 50 4.58 7.78 4.24
N ILE A 51 3.27 8.02 4.19
CA ILE A 51 2.67 9.27 3.69
C ILE A 51 3.14 10.45 4.55
N ASP A 52 3.06 10.32 5.87
CA ASP A 52 3.48 11.37 6.81
C ASP A 52 4.96 11.74 6.61
N ARG A 53 5.83 10.76 6.33
CA ARG A 53 7.26 10.99 6.08
C ARG A 53 7.57 11.64 4.75
N ASN A 54 6.76 11.41 3.71
CA ASN A 54 6.99 11.93 2.36
C ASN A 54 6.27 13.26 2.10
N THR A 55 5.43 13.70 3.02
CA THR A 55 4.68 14.96 2.94
C THR A 55 5.22 16.02 3.91
N ALA A 56 6.29 15.69 4.64
CA ALA A 56 6.98 16.59 5.58
C ALA A 56 8.05 17.45 4.88
#